data_AF-A0A537GSR6-F1
#
_entry.id   AF-A0A537GSR6-F1
#
_cell.length_a   1.000
_cell.length_b   1.000
_cell.length_c   1.000
_cell.angle_alpha   90.00
_cell.angle_beta   90.00
_cell.angle_gamma   90.00
#
_symmetry.space_group_name_H-M   'P 1'
#
loop_
_entity.id
_entity.type
_entity.pdbx_description
1 polymer ?
#
loop_
_entity_poly.entity_id
_entity_poly.type
_entity_poly.pdbx_seq_one_letter_code
_entity_poly.pdbx_strand_id
1 'polypeptide(L)'
;FRDFFSQRHYVEIQPPVIIASASEGGAELFSLKYFEKEAYLAQSPQLYKQMCAIAFEKVFTVLPIFRAEKFEQPTHLNEVRQMDIEESFATDEDVMKVLEEYLAYCVKTVREACSEELKRLGQDLDLLSLPLTRIRYSEAVNLLRKSGEEIEYGMDFSKTQEKKLAGLVGKKAFFMVDWPLELKAFYAMPNPDGKTCRAFDLIYNGLEVSSGTQRIHLPSLLISRLKAKGLNPESFKSYVDAFRYGAPYHSGWSIGLERLTMKITGRENIREATMFPRDRNRITP
;
A
#
# COMPACT_ATOMS: atom_id res chain seq x y z
N PHE A 1 13.00 -8.83 0.38
CA PHE A 1 11.62 -9.02 0.90
C PHE A 1 11.45 -10.38 1.54
N ARG A 2 11.43 -11.48 0.76
CA ARG A 2 11.20 -12.84 1.28
C ARG A 2 12.10 -13.23 2.46
N ASP A 3 13.42 -13.02 2.35
CA ASP A 3 14.36 -13.37 3.43
C ASP A 3 14.04 -12.62 4.74
N PHE A 4 13.76 -11.31 4.64
CA PHE A 4 13.43 -10.46 5.79
C PHE A 4 12.21 -10.98 6.57
N PHE A 5 11.17 -11.42 5.85
CA PHE A 5 9.91 -11.90 6.43
C PHE A 5 9.98 -13.37 6.85
N SER A 6 10.66 -14.21 6.09
CA SER A 6 10.85 -15.63 6.43
C SER A 6 11.66 -15.80 7.72
N GLN A 7 12.70 -14.98 7.91
CA GLN A 7 13.49 -14.95 9.16
C GLN A 7 12.70 -14.43 10.37
N ARG A 8 11.57 -13.74 10.14
CA ARG A 8 10.66 -13.21 11.16
C ARG A 8 9.40 -14.09 11.32
N HIS A 9 9.44 -15.31 10.80
CA HIS A 9 8.36 -16.30 10.90
C HIS A 9 7.02 -15.86 10.28
N TYR A 10 7.04 -14.98 9.28
CA TYR A 10 5.85 -14.76 8.46
C TYR A 10 5.68 -15.92 7.48
N VAL A 11 4.44 -16.34 7.25
CA VAL A 11 4.07 -17.38 6.31
C VAL A 11 3.80 -16.77 4.93
N GLU A 12 4.49 -17.24 3.89
CA GLU A 12 4.18 -16.85 2.51
C GLU A 12 2.85 -17.49 2.09
N ILE A 13 1.87 -16.67 1.69
CA ILE A 13 0.57 -17.12 1.18
C ILE A 13 0.44 -16.85 -0.33
N GLN A 14 -0.45 -17.59 -1.00
CA GLN A 14 -0.73 -17.44 -2.44
C GLN A 14 -2.24 -17.20 -2.67
N PRO A 15 -2.74 -15.97 -2.45
CA PRO A 15 -4.12 -15.60 -2.74
C PRO A 15 -4.47 -15.69 -4.23
N PRO A 16 -5.76 -15.87 -4.58
CA PRO A 16 -6.20 -15.85 -5.96
C PRO A 16 -6.10 -14.44 -6.56
N VAL A 17 -5.75 -14.37 -7.86
CA VAL A 17 -5.74 -13.12 -8.64
C VAL A 17 -6.96 -12.95 -9.54
N ILE A 18 -7.82 -13.97 -9.63
CA ILE A 18 -9.15 -13.90 -10.27
C ILE A 18 -10.19 -13.90 -9.15
N ILE A 19 -11.01 -12.86 -9.08
CA ILE A 19 -11.95 -12.62 -7.98
C ILE A 19 -13.36 -12.34 -8.51
N ALA A 20 -14.38 -12.73 -7.73
CA ALA A 20 -15.79 -12.57 -8.12
C ALA A 20 -16.34 -11.16 -7.91
N SER A 21 -15.67 -10.34 -7.10
CA SER A 21 -16.09 -8.98 -6.76
C SER A 21 -14.88 -8.11 -6.48
N ALA A 22 -15.04 -6.79 -6.57
CA ALA A 22 -14.01 -5.81 -6.21
C ALA A 22 -13.50 -6.02 -4.78
N SER A 23 -12.17 -5.94 -4.57
CA SER A 23 -11.57 -5.90 -3.23
C SER A 23 -11.84 -4.56 -2.52
N GLU A 24 -11.92 -3.47 -3.30
CA GLU A 24 -12.03 -2.08 -2.86
C GLU A 24 -12.99 -1.38 -3.82
N GLY A 25 -14.25 -1.17 -3.42
CA GLY A 25 -15.26 -0.64 -4.34
C GLY A 25 -14.88 0.73 -4.91
N GLY A 26 -15.25 0.96 -6.18
CA GLY A 26 -14.98 2.20 -6.91
C GLY A 26 -13.68 2.22 -7.73
N ALA A 27 -12.84 1.18 -7.64
CA ALA A 27 -11.59 1.12 -8.39
C ALA A 27 -11.78 0.54 -9.82
N GLU A 28 -11.00 1.04 -10.79
CA GLU A 28 -11.02 0.58 -12.18
C GLU A 28 -10.50 -0.87 -12.28
N LEU A 29 -11.40 -1.83 -12.52
CA LEU A 29 -11.11 -3.26 -12.59
C LEU A 29 -11.00 -3.73 -14.04
N PHE A 30 -10.11 -4.69 -14.28
CA PHE A 30 -10.19 -5.50 -15.49
C PHE A 30 -11.24 -6.58 -15.29
N SER A 31 -12.33 -6.54 -16.06
CA SER A 31 -13.31 -7.62 -16.13
C SER A 31 -12.85 -8.70 -17.11
N LEU A 32 -13.21 -9.94 -16.80
CA LEU A 32 -12.98 -11.09 -17.65
C LEU A 32 -14.16 -12.06 -17.56
N LYS A 33 -14.35 -12.84 -18.62
CA LYS A 33 -15.31 -13.95 -18.62
C LYS A 33 -14.66 -15.17 -17.94
N TYR A 34 -15.26 -15.62 -16.84
CA TYR A 34 -14.89 -16.85 -16.14
C TYR A 34 -15.96 -17.91 -16.37
N PHE A 35 -15.86 -18.61 -17.50
CA PHE A 35 -16.87 -19.54 -18.00
C PHE A 35 -18.25 -18.84 -18.13
N GLU A 36 -19.27 -19.30 -17.40
CA GLU A 36 -20.61 -18.73 -17.38
C GLU A 36 -20.72 -17.49 -16.46
N LYS A 37 -19.64 -17.11 -15.77
CA LYS A 37 -19.62 -16.02 -14.79
C LYS A 37 -18.77 -14.85 -15.28
N GLU A 38 -19.04 -13.67 -14.74
CA GLU A 38 -18.12 -12.53 -14.80
C GLU A 38 -17.16 -12.60 -13.61
N ALA A 39 -15.90 -12.29 -13.85
CA ALA A 39 -14.87 -12.18 -12.83
C ALA A 39 -13.98 -10.96 -13.09
N TYR A 40 -13.10 -10.66 -12.15
CA TYR A 40 -12.19 -9.53 -12.21
C TYR A 40 -10.77 -9.94 -11.86
N LEU A 41 -9.79 -9.23 -12.40
CA LEU A 41 -8.41 -9.34 -11.92
C LEU A 41 -8.25 -8.55 -10.61
N ALA A 42 -7.55 -9.14 -9.66
CA ALA A 42 -7.37 -8.56 -8.34
C ALA A 42 -6.48 -7.31 -8.38
N GLN A 43 -6.94 -6.24 -7.73
CA GLN A 43 -6.18 -5.00 -7.53
C GLN A 43 -5.30 -5.03 -6.29
N SER A 44 -5.55 -5.99 -5.40
CA SER A 44 -4.81 -6.22 -4.16
C SER A 44 -5.25 -7.56 -3.54
N PRO A 45 -4.36 -8.28 -2.82
CA PRO A 45 -4.73 -9.43 -1.99
C PRO A 45 -5.45 -9.07 -0.69
N GLN A 46 -5.81 -7.79 -0.48
CA GLN A 46 -6.27 -7.20 0.78
C GLN A 46 -7.31 -8.03 1.56
N LEU A 47 -8.36 -8.54 0.91
CA LEU A 47 -9.38 -9.33 1.62
C LEU A 47 -8.81 -10.68 2.08
N TYR A 48 -8.02 -11.34 1.24
CA TYR A 48 -7.46 -12.66 1.51
C TYR A 48 -6.35 -12.60 2.56
N LYS A 49 -5.46 -11.61 2.52
CA LYS A 49 -4.39 -11.50 3.52
C LYS A 49 -4.92 -11.27 4.93
N GLN A 50 -6.04 -10.52 5.07
CA GLN A 50 -6.73 -10.38 6.36
C GLN A 50 -7.30 -11.71 6.85
N MET A 51 -8.02 -12.45 5.99
CA MET A 51 -8.55 -13.77 6.34
C MET A 51 -7.43 -14.76 6.71
N CYS A 52 -6.31 -14.72 6.01
CA CYS A 52 -5.15 -15.56 6.32
C CYS A 52 -4.46 -15.14 7.61
N ALA A 53 -4.31 -13.84 7.90
CA ALA A 53 -3.71 -13.36 9.15
C ALA A 53 -4.51 -13.77 10.38
N ILE A 54 -5.84 -13.88 10.28
CA ILE A 54 -6.68 -14.41 11.38
C ILE A 54 -6.27 -15.85 11.74
N ALA A 55 -5.85 -16.66 10.76
CA ALA A 55 -5.49 -18.06 10.96
C ALA A 55 -3.99 -18.30 11.21
N PHE A 56 -3.11 -17.56 10.52
CA PHE A 56 -1.67 -17.78 10.51
C PHE A 56 -0.88 -16.70 11.27
N GLU A 57 -1.57 -15.71 11.82
CA GLU A 57 -1.04 -14.54 12.52
C GLU A 57 -0.20 -13.61 11.64
N LYS A 58 0.92 -14.07 11.11
CA LYS A 58 1.87 -13.28 10.30
C LYS A 58 1.93 -13.84 8.90
N VAL A 59 1.46 -13.07 7.91
CA VAL A 59 1.48 -13.50 6.51
C VAL A 59 2.14 -12.46 5.61
N PHE A 60 2.82 -12.93 4.57
CA PHE A 60 3.30 -12.09 3.49
C PHE A 60 2.98 -12.70 2.13
N THR A 61 3.00 -11.89 1.08
CA THR A 61 2.84 -12.39 -0.28
C THR A 61 3.47 -11.44 -1.29
N VAL A 62 3.86 -11.99 -2.46
CA VAL A 62 4.39 -11.23 -3.59
C VAL A 62 3.60 -11.65 -4.82
N LEU A 63 2.77 -10.75 -5.35
CA LEU A 63 1.77 -11.08 -6.35
C LEU A 63 1.68 -10.01 -7.43
N PRO A 64 1.35 -10.37 -8.69
CA PRO A 64 0.87 -9.39 -9.64
C PRO A 64 -0.52 -8.88 -9.23
N ILE A 65 -0.73 -7.58 -9.38
CA ILE A 65 -2.03 -6.93 -9.26
C ILE A 65 -2.33 -6.10 -10.49
N PHE A 66 -3.60 -5.88 -10.73
CA PHE A 66 -4.08 -5.31 -11.98
C PHE A 66 -5.02 -4.15 -11.70
N ARG A 67 -4.72 -2.98 -12.28
CA ARG A 67 -5.54 -1.78 -12.15
C ARG A 67 -5.83 -1.24 -13.54
N ALA A 68 -7.11 -1.09 -13.89
CA ALA A 68 -7.52 -0.58 -15.21
C ALA A 68 -7.44 0.95 -15.27
N GLU A 69 -6.34 1.53 -14.79
CA GLU A 69 -6.14 2.98 -14.81
C GLU A 69 -6.19 3.51 -16.25
N LYS A 70 -6.98 4.57 -16.44
CA LYS A 70 -7.24 5.17 -17.76
C LYS A 70 -6.26 6.26 -18.14
N PHE A 71 -5.48 6.74 -17.17
CA PHE A 71 -4.57 7.86 -17.35
C PHE A 71 -3.13 7.37 -17.44
N GLU A 72 -2.36 8.07 -18.27
CA GLU A 72 -0.92 7.83 -18.38
C GLU A 72 -0.18 8.68 -17.36
N GLN A 73 0.46 8.03 -16.39
CA GLN A 73 1.32 8.68 -15.41
C GLN A 73 2.68 7.98 -15.33
N PRO A 74 3.78 8.70 -15.04
CA PRO A 74 5.12 8.11 -14.94
C PRO A 74 5.29 7.19 -13.73
N THR A 75 4.31 7.13 -12.83
CA THR A 75 4.36 6.40 -11.55
C THR A 75 3.31 5.29 -11.44
N HIS A 76 2.60 5.00 -12.54
CA HIS A 76 1.52 4.03 -12.61
C HIS A 76 1.70 3.06 -13.78
N LEU A 77 1.26 1.82 -13.56
CA LEU A 77 1.16 0.75 -14.54
C LEU A 77 -0.13 -0.02 -14.25
N ASN A 78 -0.66 -0.66 -15.28
CA ASN A 78 -1.89 -1.44 -15.21
C ASN A 78 -1.65 -2.87 -14.70
N GLU A 79 -0.40 -3.34 -14.72
CA GLU A 79 0.08 -4.57 -14.10
C GLU A 79 1.35 -4.24 -13.30
N VAL A 80 1.34 -4.50 -11.99
CA VAL A 80 2.49 -4.29 -11.08
C VAL A 80 2.60 -5.42 -10.08
N ARG A 81 3.74 -5.56 -9.41
CA ARG A 81 3.89 -6.53 -8.32
C ARG A 81 3.79 -5.81 -6.99
N GLN A 82 2.85 -6.26 -6.18
CA GLN A 82 2.75 -5.84 -4.80
C GLN A 82 3.44 -6.83 -3.89
N MET A 83 4.10 -6.28 -2.87
CA MET A 83 4.66 -7.03 -1.76
C MET A 83 3.87 -6.64 -0.52
N ASP A 84 3.03 -7.56 -0.07
CA ASP A 84 2.04 -7.34 0.98
C ASP A 84 2.41 -8.09 2.24
N ILE A 85 2.10 -7.49 3.39
CA ILE A 85 2.04 -8.17 4.68
C ILE A 85 0.72 -7.89 5.37
N GLU A 86 0.34 -8.80 6.27
CA GLU A 86 -0.71 -8.60 7.24
C GLU A 86 -0.33 -9.36 8.53
N GLU A 87 -0.54 -8.72 9.68
CA GLU A 87 -0.12 -9.21 10.99
C GLU A 87 -1.23 -9.04 12.03
N SER A 88 -1.64 -10.16 12.60
CA SER A 88 -2.52 -10.25 13.77
C SER A 88 -1.81 -9.86 15.04
N PHE A 89 -2.60 -9.38 15.99
CA PHE A 89 -2.14 -8.83 17.26
C PHE A 89 -1.19 -7.64 17.11
N ALA A 90 -1.22 -6.96 15.96
CA ALA A 90 -0.44 -5.77 15.67
C ALA A 90 -1.31 -4.54 15.41
N THR A 91 -0.88 -3.41 15.97
CA THR A 91 -1.43 -2.08 15.69
C THR A 91 -0.79 -1.47 14.44
N ASP A 92 -1.29 -0.32 14.00
CA ASP A 92 -0.69 0.46 12.91
C ASP A 92 0.76 0.85 13.19
N GLU A 93 1.09 1.19 14.44
CA GLU A 93 2.46 1.53 14.86
C GLU A 93 3.41 0.32 14.79
N ASP A 94 2.92 -0.88 15.12
CA ASP A 94 3.72 -2.10 15.05
C ASP A 94 4.10 -2.43 13.61
N VAL A 95 3.14 -2.37 12.68
CA VAL A 95 3.43 -2.66 11.27
C VAL A 95 4.18 -1.52 10.57
N MET A 96 4.08 -0.27 11.04
CA MET A 96 4.95 0.83 10.61
C MET A 96 6.42 0.57 11.00
N LYS A 97 6.68 0.07 12.22
CA LYS A 97 8.03 -0.36 12.64
C LYS A 97 8.58 -1.46 11.73
N VAL A 98 7.76 -2.48 11.44
CA VAL A 98 8.15 -3.55 10.51
C VAL A 98 8.47 -2.99 9.11
N LEU A 99 7.69 -2.01 8.63
CA LEU A 99 7.91 -1.38 7.33
C LEU A 99 9.19 -0.54 7.28
N GLU A 100 9.48 0.27 8.31
CA GLU A 100 10.70 1.08 8.35
C GLU A 100 11.96 0.22 8.49
N GLU A 101 11.90 -0.85 9.29
CA GLU A 101 12.96 -1.86 9.36
C GLU A 101 13.16 -2.57 8.01
N TYR A 102 12.07 -2.94 7.33
CA TYR A 102 12.14 -3.57 6.02
C TYR A 102 12.79 -2.64 4.98
N LEU A 103 12.38 -1.36 4.94
CA LEU A 103 12.94 -0.40 4.01
C LEU A 103 14.44 -0.19 4.28
N ALA A 104 14.84 -0.01 5.55
CA ALA A 104 16.25 0.13 5.92
C ALA A 104 17.06 -1.12 5.54
N TYR A 105 16.54 -2.31 5.80
CA TYR A 105 17.15 -3.58 5.39
C TYR A 105 17.28 -3.67 3.87
N CYS A 106 16.24 -3.31 3.12
CA CYS A 106 16.24 -3.35 1.66
C CYS A 106 17.29 -2.40 1.07
N VAL A 107 17.33 -1.15 1.53
CA VAL A 107 18.30 -0.14 1.10
C VAL A 107 19.73 -0.60 1.40
N LYS A 108 19.99 -1.10 2.61
CA LYS A 108 21.30 -1.65 3.00
C LYS A 108 21.70 -2.82 2.11
N THR A 109 20.79 -3.78 1.91
CA THR A 109 21.05 -4.98 1.12
C THR A 109 21.37 -4.65 -0.33
N VAL A 110 20.60 -3.74 -0.96
CA VAL A 110 20.87 -3.32 -2.34
C VAL A 110 22.20 -2.57 -2.44
N ARG A 111 22.50 -1.70 -1.47
CA ARG A 111 23.78 -0.98 -1.42
C ARG A 111 24.98 -1.92 -1.35
N GLU A 112 24.88 -2.99 -0.55
CA GLU A 112 25.96 -3.97 -0.36
C GLU A 112 26.06 -4.97 -1.52
N ALA A 113 24.93 -5.49 -2.00
CA ALA A 113 24.90 -6.55 -3.01
C ALA A 113 24.97 -6.05 -4.46
N CYS A 114 24.56 -4.80 -4.72
CA CYS A 114 24.44 -4.23 -6.07
C CYS A 114 25.30 -2.96 -6.23
N SER A 115 26.45 -2.87 -5.55
CA SER A 115 27.28 -1.66 -5.54
C SER A 115 27.78 -1.26 -6.92
N GLU A 116 28.13 -2.22 -7.77
CA GLU A 116 28.59 -1.96 -9.14
C GLU A 116 27.45 -1.47 -10.04
N GLU A 117 26.25 -2.04 -9.91
CA GLU A 117 25.05 -1.58 -10.61
C GLU A 117 24.68 -0.16 -10.20
N LEU A 118 24.69 0.14 -8.89
CA LEU A 118 24.42 1.48 -8.38
C LEU A 118 25.44 2.51 -8.91
N LYS A 119 26.72 2.15 -8.95
CA LYS A 119 27.78 2.98 -9.54
C LYS A 119 27.53 3.25 -11.03
N ARG A 120 27.12 2.23 -11.81
CA ARG A 120 26.75 2.40 -13.23
C ARG A 120 25.52 3.29 -13.40
N LEU A 121 24.59 3.25 -12.46
CA LEU A 121 23.38 4.08 -12.45
C LEU A 121 23.62 5.50 -11.91
N GLY A 122 24.81 5.79 -11.38
CA GLY A 122 25.13 7.06 -10.72
C GLY A 122 24.29 7.30 -9.46
N GLN A 123 23.94 6.22 -8.74
CA GLN A 123 23.12 6.29 -7.54
C GLN A 123 23.95 6.02 -6.30
N ASP A 124 23.73 6.85 -5.27
CA ASP A 124 24.25 6.62 -3.93
C ASP A 124 23.08 6.50 -2.94
N LEU A 125 23.03 5.38 -2.24
CA LEU A 125 21.95 5.04 -1.32
C LEU A 125 22.36 5.36 0.11
N ASP A 126 21.74 6.40 0.66
CA ASP A 126 21.87 6.71 2.08
C ASP A 126 21.19 5.64 2.92
N LEU A 127 21.91 5.18 3.94
CA LEU A 127 21.30 4.34 4.98
C LEU A 127 20.26 5.15 5.75
N LEU A 128 19.15 4.51 6.06
CA LEU A 128 18.06 5.14 6.78
C LEU A 128 18.31 5.08 8.28
N SER A 129 18.16 6.22 8.95
CA SER A 129 18.14 6.29 10.42
C SER A 129 16.74 6.01 10.92
N LEU A 130 16.60 5.01 11.79
CA LEU A 130 15.34 4.64 12.43
C LEU A 130 15.24 5.25 13.84
N PRO A 131 14.03 5.52 14.35
CA PRO A 131 12.73 5.42 13.66
C PRO A 131 12.56 6.54 12.61
N LEU A 132 11.75 6.28 11.58
CA LEU A 132 11.41 7.29 10.58
C LEU A 132 10.50 8.37 11.19
N THR A 133 10.62 9.60 10.69
CA THR A 133 9.72 10.69 11.08
C THR A 133 8.28 10.32 10.74
N ARG A 134 7.35 10.59 11.66
CA ARG A 134 5.90 10.46 11.45
C ARG A 134 5.31 11.87 11.47
N ILE A 135 4.58 12.25 10.42
CA ILE A 135 3.83 13.51 10.35
C ILE A 135 2.36 13.21 10.15
N ARG A 136 1.47 14.03 10.72
CA ARG A 136 0.04 13.86 10.49
C ARG A 136 -0.36 14.39 9.12
N TYR A 137 -1.38 13.81 8.51
CA TYR A 137 -2.00 14.34 7.29
C TYR A 137 -2.31 15.85 7.40
N SER A 138 -2.88 16.28 8.52
CA SER A 138 -3.20 17.69 8.77
C SER A 138 -1.97 18.60 8.81
N GLU A 139 -0.85 18.10 9.32
CA GLU A 139 0.43 18.80 9.32
C GLU A 139 1.01 18.89 7.91
N ALA A 140 0.96 17.81 7.13
CA ALA A 140 1.39 17.80 5.74
C ALA A 140 0.63 18.81 4.88
N VAL A 141 -0.71 18.86 5.01
CA VAL A 141 -1.56 19.87 4.34
C VAL A 141 -1.14 21.28 4.74
N ASN A 142 -0.89 21.53 6.03
CA ASN A 142 -0.47 22.85 6.52
C ASN A 142 0.92 23.26 6.02
N LEU A 143 1.87 22.33 5.96
CA LEU A 143 3.21 22.58 5.41
C LEU A 143 3.13 22.98 3.93
N LEU A 144 2.35 22.25 3.14
CA LEU A 144 2.16 22.55 1.72
C LEU A 144 1.48 23.91 1.51
N ARG A 145 0.42 24.22 2.25
CA ARG A 145 -0.24 25.54 2.21
C ARG A 145 0.71 26.69 2.54
N LYS A 146 1.53 26.53 3.58
CA LYS A 146 2.55 27.54 3.95
C LYS A 146 3.61 27.73 2.86
N SER A 147 3.85 26.70 2.03
CA SER A 147 4.75 26.75 0.88
C SER A 147 4.10 27.26 -0.41
N GLY A 148 2.85 27.73 -0.34
CA GLY A 148 2.10 28.28 -1.47
C GLY A 148 1.40 27.24 -2.36
N GLU A 149 1.29 25.98 -1.93
CA GLU A 149 0.48 24.98 -2.66
C GLU A 149 -1.01 25.11 -2.33
N GLU A 150 -1.84 24.94 -3.36
CA GLU A 150 -3.28 24.80 -3.22
C GLU A 150 -3.62 23.33 -2.90
N ILE A 151 -4.04 23.09 -1.66
CA ILE A 151 -4.52 21.78 -1.22
C ILE A 151 -5.60 21.96 -0.16
N GLU A 152 -6.72 21.25 -0.33
CA GLU A 152 -7.80 21.20 0.64
C GLU A 152 -7.66 20.02 1.59
N TYR A 153 -8.12 20.21 2.83
CA TYR A 153 -8.20 19.10 3.77
C TYR A 153 -9.26 18.11 3.25
N GLY A 154 -8.93 16.81 3.25
CA GLY A 154 -9.78 15.79 2.66
C GLY A 154 -9.52 15.53 1.18
N MET A 155 -8.43 16.07 0.62
CA MET A 155 -7.92 15.67 -0.69
C MET A 155 -6.68 14.79 -0.56
N ASP A 156 -6.47 13.94 -1.56
CA ASP A 156 -5.22 13.19 -1.72
C ASP A 156 -4.12 14.09 -2.30
N PHE A 157 -2.86 13.69 -2.16
CA PHE A 157 -1.71 14.47 -2.62
C PHE A 157 -1.33 14.09 -4.05
N SER A 158 -1.06 15.10 -4.86
CA SER A 158 -0.43 14.87 -6.16
C SER A 158 1.03 14.44 -5.99
N LYS A 159 1.61 13.78 -7.01
CA LYS A 159 3.01 13.35 -6.95
C LYS A 159 3.99 14.53 -6.91
N THR A 160 3.60 15.69 -7.41
CA THR A 160 4.38 16.93 -7.26
C THR A 160 4.31 17.47 -5.83
N GLN A 161 3.14 17.39 -5.18
CA GLN A 161 2.97 17.75 -3.77
C GLN A 161 3.74 16.80 -2.84
N GLU A 162 3.74 15.48 -3.09
CA GLU A 162 4.56 14.52 -2.33
C GLU A 162 6.07 14.86 -2.43
N LYS A 163 6.56 15.18 -3.64
CA LYS A 163 7.95 15.57 -3.87
C LYS A 163 8.30 16.86 -3.12
N LYS A 164 7.41 17.86 -3.16
CA LYS A 164 7.61 19.13 -2.45
C LYS A 164 7.56 18.94 -0.93
N LEU A 165 6.61 18.13 -0.44
CA LEU A 165 6.46 17.80 0.97
C LEU A 165 7.73 17.13 1.51
N ALA A 166 8.34 16.19 0.79
CA ALA A 166 9.60 15.58 1.20
C ALA A 166 10.73 16.61 1.38
N GLY A 167 10.79 17.63 0.51
CA GLY A 167 11.69 18.76 0.65
C GLY A 167 11.42 19.61 1.89
N LEU A 168 10.14 19.88 2.19
CA LEU A 168 9.72 20.65 3.37
C LEU A 168 9.97 19.90 4.69
N VAL A 169 9.76 18.59 4.72
CA VAL A 169 10.03 17.72 5.87
C VAL A 169 11.55 17.52 6.06
N GLY A 170 12.33 17.64 4.99
CA GLY A 170 13.78 17.49 5.02
C GLY A 170 14.24 16.06 5.30
N LYS A 171 13.40 15.07 4.97
CA LYS A 171 13.68 13.64 5.18
C LYS A 171 13.53 12.86 3.88
N LYS A 172 14.44 11.92 3.64
CA LYS A 172 14.36 10.98 2.51
C LYS A 172 13.21 9.99 2.68
N ALA A 173 12.93 9.57 3.90
CA ALA A 173 11.85 8.65 4.22
C ALA A 173 11.07 9.16 5.45
N PHE A 174 9.74 9.16 5.38
CA PHE A 174 8.86 9.49 6.49
C PHE A 174 7.46 8.90 6.29
N PHE A 175 6.73 8.75 7.39
CA PHE A 175 5.33 8.34 7.38
C PHE A 175 4.40 9.54 7.42
N MET A 176 3.33 9.47 6.64
CA MET A 176 2.17 10.32 6.78
C MET A 176 1.02 9.52 7.40
N VAL A 177 0.58 9.90 8.58
CA VAL A 177 -0.39 9.15 9.42
C VAL A 177 -1.68 9.94 9.65
N ASP A 178 -2.68 9.31 10.29
CA ASP A 178 -3.96 9.93 10.67
C ASP A 178 -4.74 10.51 9.47
N TRP A 179 -4.86 9.71 8.41
CA TRP A 179 -5.58 10.12 7.21
C TRP A 179 -7.09 10.32 7.47
N PRO A 180 -7.75 11.24 6.76
CA PRO A 180 -9.19 11.35 6.77
C PRO A 180 -9.85 10.01 6.47
N LEU A 181 -10.77 9.59 7.34
CA LEU A 181 -11.45 8.29 7.25
C LEU A 181 -12.20 8.12 5.93
N GLU A 182 -12.70 9.22 5.36
CA GLU A 182 -13.43 9.21 4.09
C GLU A 182 -12.54 9.04 2.85
N LEU A 183 -11.22 9.25 2.96
CA LEU A 183 -10.29 8.98 1.86
C LEU A 183 -9.84 7.53 1.79
N LYS A 184 -9.88 6.80 2.91
CA LYS A 184 -9.38 5.43 2.98
C LYS A 184 -10.50 4.40 2.81
N ALA A 185 -10.10 3.17 2.50
CA ALA A 185 -11.01 2.05 2.23
C ALA A 185 -11.89 1.69 3.44
N PHE A 186 -12.99 0.98 3.17
CA PHE A 186 -13.99 0.64 4.20
C PHE A 186 -13.44 -0.16 5.38
N TYR A 187 -12.34 -0.90 5.18
CA TYR A 187 -11.72 -1.75 6.19
C TYR A 187 -10.74 -0.99 7.12
N ALA A 188 -10.47 0.30 6.88
CA ALA A 188 -9.56 1.09 7.70
C ALA A 188 -10.16 1.42 9.07
N MET A 189 -9.43 1.15 10.15
CA MET A 189 -9.89 1.38 11.52
C MET A 189 -10.03 2.88 11.82
N PRO A 190 -11.22 3.38 12.19
CA PRO A 190 -11.39 4.77 12.61
C PRO A 190 -10.59 5.10 13.87
N ASN A 191 -10.11 6.33 13.96
CA ASN A 191 -9.60 6.88 15.20
C ASN A 191 -10.76 7.27 16.14
N PRO A 192 -10.51 7.47 17.45
CA PRO A 192 -11.54 7.87 18.41
C PRO A 192 -12.27 9.18 18.08
N ASP A 193 -11.66 10.04 17.24
CA ASP A 193 -12.27 11.29 16.77
C ASP A 193 -13.40 11.09 15.74
N GLY A 194 -13.54 9.87 15.19
CA GLY A 194 -14.51 9.52 14.15
C GLY A 194 -14.29 10.21 12.79
N LYS A 195 -13.21 10.97 12.62
CA LYS A 195 -12.90 11.77 11.42
C LYS A 195 -11.65 11.28 10.69
N THR A 196 -10.68 10.77 11.43
CA THR A 196 -9.45 10.19 10.90
C THR A 196 -9.44 8.69 11.10
N CYS A 197 -8.47 8.01 10.50
CA CYS A 197 -8.29 6.58 10.62
C CYS A 197 -6.82 6.23 10.82
N ARG A 198 -6.59 5.03 11.35
CA ARG A 198 -5.28 4.43 11.59
C ARG A 198 -4.63 3.96 10.30
N ALA A 199 -4.57 4.84 9.31
CA ALA A 199 -3.93 4.61 8.03
C ALA A 199 -2.66 5.43 7.95
N PHE A 200 -1.71 4.91 7.19
CA PHE A 200 -0.41 5.52 7.01
C PHE A 200 0.11 5.26 5.60
N ASP A 201 0.84 6.22 5.08
CA ASP A 201 1.56 6.09 3.82
C ASP A 201 3.05 6.39 4.07
N LEU A 202 3.92 5.60 3.45
CA LEU A 202 5.37 5.78 3.52
C LEU A 202 5.84 6.50 2.26
N ILE A 203 6.37 7.71 2.46
CA ILE A 203 7.01 8.49 1.41
C ILE A 203 8.51 8.17 1.41
N TYR A 204 9.05 7.80 0.26
CA TYR A 204 10.49 7.58 0.05
C TYR A 204 10.97 8.36 -1.19
N ASN A 205 11.96 9.24 -1.00
CA ASN A 205 12.48 10.14 -2.03
C ASN A 205 11.37 10.89 -2.79
N GLY A 206 10.41 11.44 -2.04
CA GLY A 206 9.32 12.25 -2.59
C GLY A 206 8.25 11.47 -3.35
N LEU A 207 8.17 10.16 -3.17
CA LEU A 207 7.10 9.33 -3.72
C LEU A 207 6.54 8.39 -2.65
N GLU A 208 5.22 8.29 -2.59
CA GLU A 208 4.52 7.23 -1.86
C GLU A 208 4.86 5.84 -2.45
N VAL A 209 5.60 5.05 -1.67
CA VAL A 209 6.03 3.69 -2.06
C VAL A 209 5.19 2.60 -1.41
N SER A 210 4.58 2.89 -0.26
CA SER A 210 3.78 1.93 0.51
C SER A 210 2.61 2.62 1.19
N SER A 211 1.50 1.88 1.32
CA SER A 211 0.32 2.29 2.07
C SER A 211 -0.14 1.15 2.99
N GLY A 212 -0.66 1.50 4.16
CA GLY A 212 -1.14 0.54 5.15
C GLY A 212 -2.15 1.12 6.12
N THR A 213 -2.77 0.24 6.90
CA THR A 213 -3.71 0.65 7.95
C THR A 213 -3.92 -0.48 8.95
N GLN A 214 -4.25 -0.12 10.20
CA GLN A 214 -4.91 -1.04 11.11
C GLN A 214 -6.32 -1.35 10.60
N ARG A 215 -6.70 -2.61 10.61
CA ARG A 215 -7.96 -3.07 10.04
C ARG A 215 -9.07 -3.13 11.07
N ILE A 216 -10.28 -2.93 10.59
CA ILE A 216 -11.49 -3.25 11.35
C ILE A 216 -11.63 -4.77 11.40
N HIS A 217 -11.52 -5.32 12.61
CA HIS A 217 -11.75 -6.75 12.88
C HIS A 217 -13.16 -7.04 13.44
N LEU A 218 -13.97 -6.00 13.69
CA LEU A 218 -15.32 -6.14 14.23
C LEU A 218 -16.36 -6.23 13.10
N PRO A 219 -17.11 -7.35 12.97
CA PRO A 219 -18.06 -7.54 11.87
C PRO A 219 -19.12 -6.44 11.74
N SER A 220 -19.66 -5.96 12.87
CA SER A 220 -20.68 -4.89 12.88
C SER A 220 -20.14 -3.56 12.34
N LEU A 221 -18.90 -3.22 12.67
CA LEU A 221 -18.23 -2.02 12.19
C LEU A 221 -17.81 -2.15 10.72
N LEU A 222 -17.38 -3.34 10.27
CA LEU A 222 -17.15 -3.60 8.84
C LEU A 222 -18.43 -3.38 8.02
N ILE A 223 -19.56 -3.93 8.47
CA ILE A 223 -20.86 -3.78 7.79
C ILE A 223 -21.28 -2.31 7.74
N SER A 224 -21.11 -1.55 8.83
CA SER A 224 -21.48 -0.13 8.84
C SER A 224 -20.59 0.70 7.90
N ARG A 225 -19.29 0.42 7.84
CA ARG A 225 -18.37 1.10 6.92
C ARG A 225 -18.58 0.71 5.46
N LEU A 226 -18.92 -0.54 5.14
CA LEU A 226 -19.33 -0.95 3.80
C LEU A 226 -20.53 -0.12 3.33
N LYS A 227 -21.57 0.00 4.16
CA LYS A 227 -22.75 0.84 3.86
C LYS A 227 -22.38 2.31 3.68
N ALA A 228 -21.52 2.86 4.54
CA ALA A 228 -21.06 4.24 4.44
C ALA A 228 -20.32 4.54 3.13
N LYS A 229 -19.61 3.54 2.58
CA LYS A 229 -18.94 3.62 1.27
C LYS A 229 -19.84 3.28 0.08
N GLY A 230 -21.15 3.10 0.30
CA GLY A 230 -22.09 2.74 -0.76
C GLY A 230 -21.94 1.31 -1.28
N LEU A 231 -21.26 0.43 -0.53
CA LEU A 231 -21.03 -0.96 -0.90
C LEU A 231 -22.10 -1.86 -0.28
N ASN A 232 -22.53 -2.87 -1.04
CA ASN A 232 -23.51 -3.85 -0.56
C ASN A 232 -22.83 -4.86 0.37
N PRO A 233 -23.15 -4.92 1.68
CA PRO A 233 -22.53 -5.86 2.60
C PRO A 233 -22.72 -7.34 2.22
N GLU A 234 -23.81 -7.68 1.53
CA GLU A 234 -24.06 -9.07 1.09
C GLU A 234 -23.00 -9.55 0.09
N SER A 235 -22.47 -8.66 -0.75
CA SER A 235 -21.37 -8.98 -1.67
C SER A 235 -20.07 -9.34 -0.94
N PHE A 236 -19.93 -8.91 0.31
CA PHE A 236 -18.76 -9.16 1.17
C PHE A 236 -19.05 -10.16 2.28
N LYS A 237 -20.18 -10.89 2.20
CA LYS A 237 -20.62 -11.79 3.29
C LYS A 237 -19.54 -12.81 3.68
N SER A 238 -18.91 -13.47 2.71
CA SER A 238 -17.83 -14.43 2.97
C SER A 238 -16.64 -13.81 3.69
N TYR A 239 -16.25 -12.60 3.29
CA TYR A 239 -15.20 -11.83 3.94
C TYR A 239 -15.59 -11.44 5.38
N VAL A 240 -16.75 -10.83 5.58
CA VAL A 240 -17.22 -10.39 6.91
C VAL A 240 -17.39 -11.58 7.86
N ASP A 241 -17.88 -12.72 7.37
CA ASP A 241 -18.08 -13.91 8.18
C ASP A 241 -16.77 -14.50 8.71
N ALA A 242 -15.64 -14.31 8.01
CA ALA A 242 -14.33 -14.72 8.52
C ALA A 242 -13.96 -14.04 9.85
N PHE A 243 -14.51 -12.84 10.12
CA PHE A 243 -14.24 -12.09 11.35
C PHE A 243 -15.14 -12.48 12.53
N ARG A 244 -16.18 -13.29 12.31
CA ARG A 244 -17.16 -13.64 13.36
C ARG A 244 -16.65 -14.67 14.37
N TYR A 245 -15.61 -15.40 14.03
CA TYR A 245 -15.13 -16.55 14.80
C TYR A 245 -13.84 -16.24 15.58
N GLY A 246 -13.75 -15.03 16.14
CA GLY A 246 -12.63 -14.62 16.99
C GLY A 246 -11.47 -13.96 16.24
N ALA A 247 -11.75 -13.04 15.32
CA ALA A 247 -10.69 -12.30 14.64
C ALA A 247 -9.96 -11.33 15.59
N PRO A 248 -8.63 -11.43 15.74
CA PRO A 248 -7.85 -10.47 16.49
C PRO A 248 -7.77 -9.13 15.77
N TYR A 249 -7.40 -8.07 16.49
CA TYR A 249 -6.95 -6.85 15.84
C TYR A 249 -5.72 -7.16 14.99
N HIS A 250 -5.64 -6.57 13.82
CA HIS A 250 -4.58 -6.84 12.86
C HIS A 250 -4.33 -5.60 12.01
N SER A 251 -3.14 -5.52 11.44
CA SER A 251 -2.71 -4.40 10.61
C SER A 251 -1.84 -4.91 9.48
N GLY A 252 -1.72 -4.12 8.43
CA GLY A 252 -0.83 -4.50 7.33
C GLY A 252 -0.60 -3.37 6.36
N TRP A 253 0.29 -3.63 5.41
CA TRP A 253 0.67 -2.68 4.37
C TRP A 253 1.02 -3.42 3.08
N SER A 254 1.10 -2.66 2.00
CA SER A 254 1.60 -3.08 0.71
C SER A 254 2.66 -2.11 0.25
N ILE A 255 3.80 -2.60 -0.21
CA ILE A 255 4.83 -1.81 -0.89
C ILE A 255 4.93 -2.26 -2.36
N GLY A 256 4.91 -1.30 -3.28
CA GLY A 256 5.00 -1.58 -4.72
C GLY A 256 6.43 -1.90 -5.15
N LEU A 257 6.67 -3.07 -5.74
CA LEU A 257 8.00 -3.49 -6.18
C LEU A 257 8.59 -2.52 -7.20
N GLU A 258 7.83 -2.19 -8.25
CA GLU A 258 8.28 -1.30 -9.32
C GLU A 258 8.51 0.13 -8.82
N ARG A 259 7.64 0.65 -7.94
CA ARG A 259 7.83 1.98 -7.33
C ARG A 259 9.07 2.05 -6.45
N LEU A 260 9.27 1.05 -5.61
CA LEU A 260 10.46 0.95 -4.77
C LEU A 260 11.73 0.85 -5.63
N THR A 261 11.72 -0.02 -6.65
CA THR A 261 12.83 -0.20 -7.58
C THR A 261 13.16 1.09 -8.33
N MET A 262 12.13 1.79 -8.84
CA MET A 262 12.28 3.09 -9.50
C MET A 262 12.97 4.12 -8.58
N LYS A 263 12.59 4.17 -7.30
CA LYS A 263 13.21 5.11 -6.34
C LYS A 263 14.63 4.72 -5.93
N ILE A 264 14.90 3.43 -5.77
CA ILE A 264 16.25 2.91 -5.47
C ILE A 264 17.23 3.15 -6.63
N THR A 265 16.74 3.04 -7.87
CA THR A 265 17.56 3.21 -9.08
C THR A 265 17.61 4.66 -9.58
N GLY A 266 16.97 5.58 -8.87
CA GLY A 266 16.90 7.01 -9.22
C GLY A 266 16.21 7.29 -10.55
N ARG A 267 15.31 6.40 -11.00
CA ARG A 267 14.52 6.60 -12.21
C ARG A 267 13.30 7.49 -11.92
N GLU A 268 12.86 8.21 -12.94
CA GLU A 268 11.65 9.04 -12.87
C GLU A 268 10.42 8.38 -13.50
N ASN A 269 10.62 7.31 -14.29
CA ASN A 269 9.56 6.57 -14.96
C ASN A 269 9.53 5.11 -14.52
N ILE A 270 8.38 4.67 -14.02
CA ILE A 270 8.16 3.31 -13.48
C ILE A 270 8.34 2.23 -14.55
N ARG A 271 8.21 2.59 -15.83
CA ARG A 271 8.46 1.67 -16.96
C ARG A 271 9.91 1.21 -17.03
N GLU A 272 10.84 1.97 -16.48
CA GLU A 272 12.26 1.58 -16.40
C GLU A 272 12.54 0.61 -15.24
N ALA A 273 11.55 0.40 -14.36
CA ALA A 273 11.62 -0.51 -13.23
C ALA A 273 10.90 -1.84 -13.47
N THR A 274 10.45 -2.11 -14.69
CA THR A 274 9.83 -3.37 -15.10
C THR A 274 10.29 -3.76 -16.50
N MET A 275 10.43 -5.06 -16.76
CA MET A 275 10.92 -5.55 -18.06
C MET A 275 9.88 -5.37 -19.18
N PHE A 276 8.60 -5.61 -18.88
CA PHE A 276 7.50 -5.59 -19.84
C PHE A 276 6.32 -4.79 -19.27
N PRO A 277 6.34 -3.45 -19.39
CA PRO A 277 5.31 -2.62 -18.80
C PRO A 277 3.94 -2.87 -19.45
N ARG A 278 2.89 -2.81 -18.64
CA ARG A 278 1.50 -2.68 -19.08
C ARG A 278 0.99 -1.32 -18.66
N ASP A 279 0.50 -0.55 -19.61
CA ASP A 279 -0.12 0.74 -19.39
C ASP A 279 -1.33 0.90 -20.31
N ARG A 280 -1.95 2.09 -20.33
CA ARG A 280 -3.11 2.38 -21.16
C ARG A 280 -2.92 2.07 -22.65
N ASN A 281 -1.70 2.19 -23.17
CA ASN A 281 -1.38 2.12 -24.60
C ASN A 281 -0.52 0.90 -24.97
N ARG A 282 0.11 0.22 -24.00
CA ARG A 282 1.04 -0.89 -24.21
C ARG A 282 0.47 -2.21 -23.68
N ILE A 283 0.24 -3.15 -24.61
CA ILE A 283 -0.20 -4.53 -24.32
C ILE A 283 0.71 -5.61 -24.91
N THR A 284 1.74 -5.22 -25.68
CA THR A 284 2.73 -6.11 -26.29
C THR A 284 4.10 -5.42 -26.34
N PRO A 285 5.23 -6.16 -26.20
CA PRO A 285 5.44 -7.28 -25.26
C PRO A 285 5.39 -6.85 -23.80
#